data_AF-A0A8T0GZ40-F1
#
_entry.id   AF-A0A8T0GZ40-F1
#
_cell.length_a   1.000
_cell.length_b   1.000
_cell.length_c   1.000
_cell.angle_alpha   90.00
_cell.angle_beta   90.00
_cell.angle_gamma   90.00
#
_symmetry.space_group_name_H-M   'P 1'
#
loop_
_entity.id
_entity.type
_entity.pdbx_description
1 polymer ?
#
loop_
_entity_poly.entity_id
_entity_poly.type
_entity_poly.pdbx_seq_one_letter_code
_entity_poly.pdbx_strand_id
1 'polypeptide(L)'
;WDEHLGEALWAYRTTHKLTTGFTPFQLTFGLEAVVPIEIQIPSLRLALEHDLGEAESLTERLLTLEKLDEGRFRALHKNKSIQVQRKLRHDKLKNLIEFQPGDLVMVVDS
;
A
#
# COMPACT_ATOMS: atom_id res chain seq x y z
N TRP A 1 4.02 -20.22 -12.50
CA TRP A 1 3.59 -18.94 -11.89
C TRP A 1 3.93 -18.92 -10.41
N ASP A 2 3.71 -20.06 -9.75
CA ASP A 2 4.26 -20.48 -8.47
C ASP A 2 5.74 -20.13 -8.29
N GLU A 3 6.60 -20.35 -9.29
CA GLU A 3 8.04 -20.00 -9.22
C GLU A 3 8.29 -18.49 -8.97
N HIS A 4 7.41 -17.60 -9.47
CA HIS A 4 7.53 -16.15 -9.30
C HIS A 4 6.64 -15.58 -8.19
N LEU A 5 5.93 -16.44 -7.44
CA LEU A 5 4.98 -15.98 -6.42
C LEU A 5 5.68 -15.16 -5.32
N GLY A 6 6.88 -15.57 -4.92
CA GLY A 6 7.68 -14.87 -3.92
C GLY A 6 8.05 -13.44 -4.37
N GLU A 7 8.50 -13.30 -5.63
CA GLU A 7 8.88 -12.02 -6.22
C GLU A 7 7.66 -11.09 -6.37
N ALA A 8 6.54 -11.62 -6.85
CA ALA A 8 5.29 -10.88 -6.97
C ALA A 8 4.79 -10.38 -5.61
N LEU A 9 4.88 -11.23 -4.58
CA LEU A 9 4.48 -10.87 -3.22
C LEU A 9 5.42 -9.81 -2.60
N TRP A 10 6.73 -9.93 -2.85
CA TRP A 10 7.71 -8.93 -2.43
C TRP A 10 7.40 -7.57 -3.06
N ALA A 11 7.30 -7.52 -4.39
CA ALA A 11 6.96 -6.30 -5.12
C ALA A 11 5.63 -5.71 -4.63
N TYR A 12 4.62 -6.54 -4.40
CA TYR A 12 3.34 -6.08 -3.86
C TYR A 12 3.50 -5.39 -2.50
N ARG A 13 4.30 -5.96 -1.59
CA ARG A 13 4.50 -5.49 -0.22
C ARG A 13 5.38 -4.24 -0.13
N THR A 14 6.35 -4.06 -1.03
CA THR A 14 7.31 -2.95 -0.99
C THR A 14 6.98 -1.81 -1.97
N THR A 15 5.99 -1.98 -2.84
CA THR A 15 5.56 -0.92 -3.76
C THR A 15 4.50 -0.02 -3.14
N HIS A 16 4.68 1.30 -3.26
CA HIS A 16 3.69 2.29 -2.82
C HIS A 16 2.35 2.07 -3.52
N LYS A 17 1.26 2.02 -2.74
CA LYS A 17 -0.08 1.97 -3.30
C LYS A 17 -0.64 3.37 -3.41
N LEU A 18 -1.03 3.76 -4.62
CA LEU A 18 -1.65 5.07 -4.86
C LEU A 18 -2.91 5.30 -3.98
N THR A 19 -3.66 4.22 -3.71
CA THR A 19 -4.91 4.22 -2.93
C THR A 19 -4.72 4.55 -1.46
N THR A 20 -3.57 4.22 -0.87
CA THR A 20 -3.27 4.47 0.55
C THR A 20 -2.18 5.52 0.73
N GLY A 21 -1.28 5.67 -0.25
CA GLY A 21 -0.06 6.49 -0.18
C GLY A 21 1.15 5.77 0.43
N PHE A 22 0.98 4.56 0.96
CA PHE A 22 2.00 3.82 1.70
C PHE A 22 2.30 2.48 1.03
N THR A 23 3.43 1.87 1.37
CA THR A 23 3.67 0.45 1.05
C THR A 23 2.86 -0.44 2.01
N PRO A 24 2.37 -1.61 1.57
CA PRO A 24 1.71 -2.54 2.49
C PRO A 24 2.61 -2.99 3.65
N PHE A 25 3.92 -3.11 3.41
CA PHE A 25 4.90 -3.43 4.45
C PHE A 25 4.92 -2.36 5.55
N GLN A 26 5.01 -1.07 5.18
CA GLN A 26 5.00 0.03 6.15
C GLN A 26 3.73 0.06 7.00
N LEU A 27 2.54 -0.18 6.42
CA LEU A 27 1.29 -0.24 7.20
C LEU A 27 1.20 -1.43 8.16
N THR A 28 1.98 -2.48 7.90
CA THR A 28 2.02 -3.68 8.75
C THR A 28 3.02 -3.52 9.89
N PHE A 29 4.22 -3.03 9.58
CA PHE A 29 5.37 -3.04 10.49
C PHE A 29 5.83 -1.66 10.99
N GLY A 30 5.30 -0.56 10.46
CA GLY A 30 5.65 0.82 10.88
C GLY A 30 6.73 1.49 10.05
N LEU A 31 7.54 0.71 9.34
CA LEU A 31 8.75 1.16 8.65
C LEU A 31 8.80 0.58 7.24
N GLU A 32 9.56 1.20 6.34
CA GLU A 32 9.82 0.62 5.02
C GLU A 32 10.70 -0.63 5.11
N ALA A 33 10.47 -1.59 4.21
CA ALA A 33 11.26 -2.81 4.16
C ALA A 33 12.72 -2.47 3.88
N VAL A 34 13.65 -3.13 4.57
CA VAL A 34 15.07 -3.12 4.21
C VAL A 34 15.23 -4.05 3.00
N VAL A 35 15.62 -3.50 1.85
CA VAL A 35 15.87 -4.30 0.65
C VAL A 35 17.24 -5.00 0.74
N PRO A 36 17.43 -6.17 0.10
CA PRO A 36 18.70 -6.91 0.18
C PRO A 36 19.95 -6.10 -0.18
N ILE A 37 19.83 -5.16 -1.11
CA ILE A 37 20.96 -4.29 -1.50
C ILE A 37 21.39 -3.33 -0.38
N GLU A 38 20.47 -2.90 0.49
CA GLU A 38 20.81 -2.07 1.65
C GLU A 38 21.60 -2.86 2.70
N ILE A 39 21.52 -4.19 2.70
CA ILE A 39 22.29 -5.05 3.61
C ILE A 39 23.68 -5.30 3.01
N GLN A 40 23.76 -5.56 1.71
CA GLN A 40 25.05 -5.77 1.02
C GLN A 40 25.88 -4.49 0.98
N ILE A 41 25.22 -3.35 0.81
CA ILE A 41 25.81 -2.01 0.86
C ILE A 41 25.08 -1.29 2.00
N PRO A 42 25.64 -1.30 3.23
CA PRO A 42 25.00 -0.75 4.41
C PRO A 42 24.40 0.63 4.14
N SER A 43 23.08 0.71 4.20
CA SER A 43 22.37 1.97 3.99
C SER A 43 22.57 2.90 5.17
N LEU A 44 22.38 4.22 4.94
CA LEU A 44 22.48 5.22 6.00
C LEU A 44 21.55 4.89 7.19
N ARG A 45 20.35 4.37 6.92
CA ARG A 45 19.42 3.97 7.97
C ARG A 45 19.99 2.86 8.86
N LEU A 46 20.59 1.82 8.28
CA LEU A 46 21.17 0.72 9.05
C LEU A 46 22.39 1.19 9.87
N ALA A 47 23.20 2.08 9.31
CA ALA A 47 24.32 2.67 10.03
C ALA A 47 23.84 3.48 11.25
N LEU A 48 22.82 4.34 11.05
CA LEU A 48 22.24 5.11 12.14
C LEU A 48 21.60 4.22 13.21
N GLU A 49 20.85 3.19 12.82
CA GLU A 49 20.24 2.24 13.78
C GLU A 49 21.29 1.51 14.62
N HIS A 50 22.44 1.17 14.03
CA HIS A 50 23.53 0.48 14.73
C HIS A 50 24.25 1.39 15.75
N ASP A 51 24.32 2.69 15.47
CA ASP A 51 25.03 3.66 16.32
C ASP A 51 24.19 4.15 17.52
N LEU A 52 22.90 3.80 17.59
CA LEU A 52 22.01 4.21 18.69
C LEU A 52 22.30 3.47 20.00
N GLY A 53 22.30 4.21 21.10
CA GLY A 53 22.26 3.63 22.45
C GLY A 53 20.93 2.93 22.75
N GLU A 54 20.89 2.05 23.75
CA GLU A 54 19.68 1.27 24.09
C GLU A 54 18.46 2.16 24.41
N ALA A 55 18.65 3.23 25.19
CA ALA A 55 17.58 4.16 25.55
C ALA A 55 17.06 4.97 24.34
N GLU A 56 17.95 5.34 23.42
CA GLU A 56 17.59 6.05 22.18
C GLU A 56 16.84 5.11 21.23
N SER A 57 17.30 3.87 21.08
CA SER A 57 16.65 2.83 20.30
C SER A 57 15.22 2.55 20.77
N LEU A 58 15.00 2.45 22.08
CA LEU A 58 13.65 2.30 22.67
C LEU A 58 12.76 3.50 22.34
N THR A 59 13.31 4.71 22.41
CA THR A 59 12.59 5.95 22.11
C THR A 59 12.18 6.01 20.65
N GLU A 60 13.10 5.73 19.72
CA GLU A 60 12.82 5.66 18.28
C GLU A 60 11.77 4.59 17.94
N ARG A 61 11.81 3.45 18.64
CA ARG A 61 10.81 2.39 18.47
C ARG A 61 9.41 2.82 18.91
N LEU A 62 9.30 3.57 20.01
CA LEU A 62 8.01 4.13 20.45
C LEU A 62 7.48 5.16 19.45
N LEU A 63 8.33 6.08 18.99
CA LEU A 63 7.96 7.07 17.97
C LEU A 63 7.53 6.40 16.66
N THR A 64 8.19 5.31 16.27
CA THR A 64 7.83 4.51 15.09
C THR A 64 6.43 3.92 15.22
N LEU A 65 6.08 3.39 16.39
CA LEU A 65 4.75 2.83 16.64
C LEU A 65 3.65 3.90 16.62
N GLU A 66 3.91 5.08 17.18
CA GLU A 66 2.97 6.20 17.11
C GLU A 66 2.72 6.63 15.65
N LYS A 67 3.81 6.83 14.87
CA LYS A 67 3.73 7.16 13.45
C LYS A 67 3.00 6.10 12.62
N LEU A 68 3.10 4.82 13.00
CA LEU A 68 2.42 3.72 12.32
C LEU A 68 0.89 3.86 12.41
N ASP A 69 0.36 4.15 13.59
CA ASP A 69 -1.09 4.28 13.76
C ASP A 69 -1.64 5.52 13.06
N GLU A 70 -0.91 6.64 13.10
CA GLU A 70 -1.23 7.79 12.26
C GLU A 70 -1.22 7.46 10.77
N GLY A 71 -0.19 6.71 10.32
CA GLY A 71 -0.05 6.26 8.95
C GLY A 71 -1.24 5.41 8.50
N ARG A 72 -1.68 4.46 9.34
CA ARG A 72 -2.88 3.65 9.13
C ARG A 72 -4.15 4.49 9.04
N PHE A 73 -4.29 5.49 9.92
CA PHE A 73 -5.44 6.40 9.87
C PHE A 73 -5.48 7.19 8.55
N ARG A 74 -4.34 7.78 8.14
CA ARG A 74 -4.21 8.50 6.86
C ARG A 74 -4.51 7.59 5.66
N ALA A 75 -3.98 6.37 5.68
CA ALA A 75 -4.21 5.37 4.65
C ALA A 75 -5.70 5.00 4.53
N LEU A 76 -6.38 4.75 5.64
CA LEU A 76 -7.80 4.45 5.68
C LEU A 76 -8.64 5.61 5.13
N HIS A 77 -8.33 6.84 5.55
CA HIS A 77 -9.05 8.03 5.08
C HIS A 77 -8.90 8.21 3.56
N LYS A 78 -7.67 8.12 3.05
CA LYS A 78 -7.40 8.24 1.61
C LYS A 78 -8.06 7.13 0.80
N ASN A 79 -8.00 5.89 1.30
CA ASN A 79 -8.60 4.75 0.64
C ASN A 79 -10.12 4.92 0.53
N LYS A 80 -10.80 5.32 1.62
CA LYS A 80 -12.24 5.62 1.62
C LYS A 80 -12.59 6.72 0.62
N SER A 81 -11.82 7.82 0.60
CA SER A 81 -12.03 8.90 -0.37
C SER A 81 -11.94 8.40 -1.81
N ILE A 82 -10.91 7.61 -2.14
CA ILE A 82 -10.73 7.05 -3.48
C ILE A 82 -11.85 6.05 -3.83
N GLN A 83 -12.32 5.24 -2.89
CA GLN A 83 -13.46 4.34 -3.12
C GLN A 83 -14.73 5.11 -3.47
N VAL A 84 -15.03 6.20 -2.76
CA VAL A 84 -16.18 7.06 -3.07
C VAL A 84 -16.07 7.63 -4.49
N GLN A 85 -14.90 8.16 -4.86
CA GLN A 85 -14.68 8.70 -6.21
C GLN A 85 -14.81 7.64 -7.30
N ARG A 86 -14.27 6.43 -7.05
CA ARG A 86 -14.40 5.29 -7.97
C ARG A 86 -15.86 4.89 -8.16
N LYS A 87 -16.64 4.83 -7.08
CA LYS A 87 -18.08 4.53 -7.14
C LYS A 87 -18.83 5.57 -7.96
N LEU A 88 -18.64 6.86 -7.67
CA LEU A 88 -19.28 7.94 -8.42
C LEU A 88 -18.95 7.88 -9.92
N ARG A 89 -17.69 7.60 -10.28
CA ARG A 89 -17.29 7.42 -11.68
C ARG A 89 -17.96 6.22 -12.33
N HIS A 90 -18.01 5.08 -11.62
CA HIS A 90 -18.66 3.86 -12.11
C HIS A 90 -20.16 4.06 -12.35
N ASP A 91 -20.86 4.67 -11.39
CA ASP A 91 -22.30 4.93 -11.49
C ASP A 91 -22.59 5.92 -12.64
N LYS A 92 -21.76 6.94 -12.84
CA LYS A 92 -21.88 7.85 -13.99
C LYS A 92 -21.75 7.12 -15.33
N LEU A 93 -20.82 6.17 -15.45
CA LEU A 93 -20.62 5.39 -16.68
C LEU A 93 -21.82 4.49 -17.00
N LYS A 94 -22.51 3.96 -15.97
CA LYS A 94 -23.74 3.16 -16.17
C LYS A 94 -24.91 3.99 -16.69
N ASN A 95 -25.06 5.21 -16.18
CA ASN A 95 -26.15 6.11 -16.58
C ASN A 95 -26.02 6.63 -18.04
N LEU A 96 -24.91 6.32 -18.72
CA LEU A 96 -24.67 6.70 -20.12
C LEU A 96 -25.06 5.60 -21.12
N ILE A 97 -25.32 4.37 -20.65
CA ILE A 97 -25.61 3.23 -21.52
C ILE A 97 -27.11 2.95 -21.44
N GLU A 98 -27.87 3.59 -22.33
CA GLU A 98 -29.26 3.23 -22.59
C GLU A 98 -29.30 2.24 -23.76
N PHE A 99 -30.00 1.12 -23.57
CA PHE A 99 -30.21 0.12 -24.62
C PHE A 99 -31.58 0.29 -25.26
N GLN A 100 -31.64 0.14 -26.57
CA GLN A 100 -32.88 0.12 -27.32
C GLN A 100 -33.25 -1.33 -27.69
N PRO A 101 -34.56 -1.61 -27.93
CA PRO A 101 -34.98 -2.91 -28.41
C PRO A 101 -34.24 -3.29 -29.70
N GLY A 102 -33.49 -4.40 -29.68
CA GLY A 102 -32.69 -4.89 -30.80
C GLY A 102 -31.18 -4.75 -30.62
N ASP A 103 -30.71 -4.04 -29.59
CA ASP A 103 -29.28 -3.93 -29.29
C ASP A 103 -28.69 -5.27 -28.84
N LEU A 104 -27.51 -5.62 -29.38
CA LEU A 104 -26.75 -6.79 -28.97
C LEU A 104 -25.92 -6.47 -27.73
N VAL A 105 -26.26 -7.10 -26.60
CA VAL A 105 -25.53 -6.97 -25.33
C VAL A 105 -24.76 -8.23 -25.00
N MET A 106 -23.55 -8.05 -24.48
CA MET A 106 -22.74 -9.17 -24.01
C MET A 106 -23.32 -9.68 -22.68
N VAL A 107 -23.85 -10.90 -22.69
CA VAL A 107 -24.25 -11.60 -21.47
C VAL A 107 -22.99 -12.20 -20.87
N VAL A 108 -22.67 -11.79 -19.64
CA VAL A 108 -21.59 -12.42 -18.86
C VAL A 108 -22.27 -13.37 -17.88
N ASP A 109 -22.20 -14.67 -18.16
CA ASP A 109 -22.70 -15.69 -17.24
C ASP A 109 -21.90 -15.64 -15.92
N SER A 110 -22.64 -15.71 -14.80
CA SER A 110 -22.14 -15.58 -13.43
C SER A 110 -21.72 -16.93 -12.84
#